data_AF-A0A8H5ZXJ3-F1
#
_entry.id   AF-A0A8H5ZXJ3-F1
#
_cell.length_a   1.000
_cell.length_b   1.000
_cell.length_c   1.000
_cell.angle_alpha   90.00
_cell.angle_beta   90.00
_cell.angle_gamma   90.00
#
_symmetry.space_group_name_H-M   'P 1'
#
loop_
_entity.id
_entity.type
_entity.pdbx_description
1 polymer ?
#
loop_
_entity_poly.entity_id
_entity_poly.type
_entity_poly.pdbx_seq_one_letter_code
_entity_poly.pdbx_strand_id
1 'polypeptide(L)'
;MTTIPWYTMLVASINEIIFGRGSNYMTSQEIAGLTPEAYEARVSGSKWVLVSEEMMVLTVWTWYWGVPAISDQCWSYYDFEIVVAVFHIGSDITLLAVAIPLIIPL
;
A
#
# COMPACT_ATOMS: atom_id res chain seq x y z
N MET A 1 -8.01 -5.00 -20.87
CA MET A 1 -6.74 -5.13 -20.12
C MET A 1 -7.01 -5.94 -18.87
N THR A 2 -6.15 -6.90 -18.49
CA THR A 2 -6.38 -7.70 -17.27
C THR A 2 -5.74 -7.01 -16.05
N THR A 3 -6.22 -7.31 -14.84
CA THR A 3 -5.68 -6.78 -13.58
C THR A 3 -4.39 -7.49 -13.13
N ILE A 4 -4.06 -8.63 -13.75
CA ILE A 4 -2.94 -9.51 -13.39
C ILE A 4 -1.57 -8.77 -13.37
N PRO A 5 -1.23 -7.92 -14.35
CA PRO A 5 0.05 -7.21 -14.32
C PRO A 5 0.17 -6.27 -13.12
N TRP A 6 -0.92 -5.55 -12.79
CA TRP A 6 -0.96 -4.63 -11.66
C TRP A 6 -0.86 -5.37 -10.34
N TYR A 7 -1.59 -6.48 -10.19
CA TYR A 7 -1.51 -7.31 -9.00
C TYR A 7 -0.11 -7.91 -8.80
N THR A 8 0.53 -8.37 -9.88
CA THR A 8 1.91 -8.86 -9.83
C THR A 8 2.88 -7.77 -9.37
N MET A 9 2.75 -6.56 -9.94
CA MET A 9 3.58 -5.41 -9.55
C MET A 9 3.29 -4.92 -8.13
N LEU A 10 2.04 -5.01 -7.67
CA LEU A 10 1.65 -4.73 -6.29
C LEU A 10 2.36 -5.70 -5.33
N VAL A 11 2.30 -7.00 -5.60
CA VAL A 11 2.99 -8.01 -4.77
C VAL A 11 4.51 -7.81 -4.80
N ALA A 12 5.09 -7.53 -5.96
CA ALA A 12 6.53 -7.26 -6.07
C ALA A 12 6.94 -6.01 -5.27
N SER A 13 6.21 -4.90 -5.41
CA SER A 13 6.49 -3.66 -4.67
C SER A 13 6.32 -3.82 -3.16
N ILE A 14 5.31 -4.56 -2.69
CA ILE A 14 5.16 -4.87 -1.26
C ILE A 14 6.35 -5.68 -0.73
N ASN A 15 6.84 -6.66 -1.49
CA ASN A 15 8.03 -7.42 -1.09
C ASN A 15 9.27 -6.52 -1.01
N GLU A 16 9.46 -5.61 -1.97
CA GLU A 16 10.55 -4.61 -1.93
C GLU A 16 10.42 -3.64 -0.75
N ILE A 17 9.19 -3.30 -0.31
CA ILE A 17 8.98 -2.44 0.85
C ILE A 17 9.29 -3.19 2.16
N ILE A 18 8.83 -4.43 2.30
CA ILE A 18 8.97 -5.22 3.53
C ILE A 18 10.40 -5.74 3.71
N PHE A 19 10.96 -6.36 2.67
CA PHE A 19 12.26 -7.03 2.72
C PHE A 19 13.39 -6.17 2.19
N GLY A 20 13.07 -5.13 1.43
CA GLY A 20 14.05 -4.17 0.96
C GLY A 20 14.41 -3.16 2.04
N ARG A 21 14.85 -2.00 1.58
CA ARG A 21 15.43 -0.98 2.45
C ARG A 21 14.32 -0.01 2.84
N GLY A 22 14.06 0.11 4.15
CA GLY A 22 12.93 0.86 4.69
C GLY A 22 12.80 2.28 4.14
N SER A 23 11.61 2.86 4.16
CA SER A 23 11.32 4.17 3.55
C SER A 23 11.35 5.29 4.58
N ASN A 24 10.28 5.38 5.38
CA ASN A 24 9.96 6.50 6.27
C ASN A 24 10.09 6.11 7.75
N TYR A 25 9.89 7.09 8.64
CA TYR A 25 10.02 7.01 10.10
C TYR A 25 11.43 6.73 10.60
N MET A 26 12.07 7.80 11.10
CA MET A 26 13.37 7.73 11.74
C MET A 26 13.37 8.59 12.99
N THR A 27 13.95 8.06 14.05
CA THR A 27 14.32 8.81 15.25
C THR A 27 15.46 9.78 14.93
N SER A 28 15.64 10.79 15.78
CA SER A 28 16.75 11.74 15.63
C SER A 28 18.12 11.07 15.69
N GLN A 29 18.26 9.96 16.44
CA GLN A 29 19.49 9.17 16.49
C GLN A 29 19.74 8.42 15.18
N GLU A 30 18.71 7.84 14.56
CA GLU A 30 18.84 7.15 13.27
C GLU A 30 19.20 8.13 12.14
N ILE A 31 18.63 9.34 12.17
CA ILE A 31 18.98 10.40 11.22
C ILE A 31 20.44 10.83 11.41
N ALA A 32 20.92 10.96 12.64
CA ALA A 32 22.31 11.32 12.92
C ALA A 32 23.31 10.21 12.51
N GLY A 33 22.88 8.94 12.55
CA GLY A 33 23.68 7.78 12.15
C GLY A 33 23.58 7.41 10.67
N LEU A 34 22.92 8.23 9.85
CA LEU A 34 22.61 7.87 8.47
C LEU A 34 23.85 7.97 7.57
N THR A 35 24.22 6.86 6.94
CA THR A 35 25.28 6.87 5.91
C THR A 35 24.70 7.32 4.57
N PRO A 36 25.52 7.85 3.65
CA PRO A 36 25.08 8.19 2.29
C PRO A 36 24.40 7.02 1.56
N GLU A 37 24.92 5.80 1.71
CA GLU A 37 24.36 4.60 1.08
C GLU A 37 23.00 4.24 1.68
N ALA A 38 22.84 4.41 3.00
CA ALA A 38 21.57 4.21 3.69
C ALA A 38 20.53 5.27 3.29
N TYR A 39 20.97 6.50 3.01
CA TYR A 39 20.10 7.56 2.50
C TYR A 39 19.53 7.20 1.12
N GLU A 40 20.40 6.85 0.17
CA GLU A 40 19.99 6.50 -1.19
C GLU A 40 19.07 5.28 -1.22
N ALA A 41 19.38 4.28 -0.40
CA ALA A 41 18.54 3.13 -0.15
C ALA A 41 17.11 3.50 0.28
N ARG A 42 16.98 4.40 1.26
CA ARG A 42 15.68 4.87 1.77
C ARG A 42 14.92 5.67 0.72
N VAL A 43 15.61 6.52 -0.05
CA VAL A 43 15.00 7.23 -1.19
C VAL A 43 14.42 6.25 -2.21
N SER A 44 15.11 5.14 -2.48
CA SER A 44 14.59 4.07 -3.34
C SER A 44 13.38 3.38 -2.71
N GLY A 45 13.44 3.05 -1.41
CA GLY A 45 12.33 2.46 -0.66
C GLY A 45 11.05 3.31 -0.73
N SER A 46 11.17 4.64 -0.56
CA SER A 46 10.03 5.56 -0.68
C SER A 46 9.40 5.57 -2.07
N LYS A 47 10.16 5.32 -3.13
CA LYS A 47 9.61 5.18 -4.49
C LYS A 47 8.80 3.90 -4.65
N TRP A 48 9.25 2.80 -4.04
CA TRP A 48 8.49 1.54 -4.07
C TRP A 48 7.13 1.65 -3.38
N VAL A 49 7.03 2.46 -2.31
CA VAL A 49 5.73 2.80 -1.69
C VAL A 49 4.79 3.47 -2.67
N LEU A 50 5.27 4.46 -3.44
CA LEU A 50 4.43 5.10 -4.46
C LEU A 50 4.00 4.09 -5.53
N VAL A 51 4.92 3.21 -5.97
CA VAL A 51 4.58 2.15 -6.92
C VAL A 51 3.51 1.22 -6.35
N SER A 52 3.59 0.81 -5.09
CA SER A 52 2.56 -0.06 -4.49
C SER A 52 1.20 0.63 -4.42
N GLU A 53 1.16 1.91 -4.06
CA GLU A 53 -0.07 2.71 -4.03
C GLU A 53 -0.73 2.79 -5.43
N GLU A 54 0.04 3.13 -6.46
CA GLU A 54 -0.46 3.22 -7.84
C GLU A 54 -0.90 1.86 -8.39
N MET A 55 -0.16 0.78 -8.09
CA MET A 55 -0.52 -0.56 -8.55
C MET A 55 -1.76 -1.10 -7.84
N MET A 56 -1.99 -0.73 -6.58
CA MET A 56 -3.25 -1.02 -5.88
C MET A 56 -4.42 -0.33 -6.60
N VAL A 57 -4.30 0.97 -6.90
CA VAL A 57 -5.32 1.73 -7.63
C VAL A 57 -5.59 1.07 -8.99
N LEU A 58 -4.57 0.78 -9.78
CA LEU A 58 -4.77 0.13 -11.09
C LEU A 58 -5.40 -1.26 -10.96
N THR A 59 -5.04 -2.04 -9.94
CA THR A 59 -5.63 -3.37 -9.69
C THR A 59 -7.14 -3.28 -9.47
N VAL A 60 -7.60 -2.26 -8.74
CA VAL A 60 -9.02 -2.02 -8.48
C VAL A 60 -9.71 -1.46 -9.73
N TRP A 61 -9.21 -0.36 -10.29
CA TRP A 61 -9.96 0.49 -11.21
C TRP A 61 -9.74 0.19 -12.69
N THR A 62 -9.06 -0.90 -13.05
CA THR A 62 -8.70 -1.25 -14.45
C THR A 62 -9.87 -1.17 -15.44
N TRP A 63 -11.10 -1.50 -15.01
CA TRP A 63 -12.28 -1.58 -15.90
C TRP A 63 -13.31 -0.48 -15.66
N TYR A 64 -13.06 0.43 -14.71
CA TYR A 64 -14.00 1.46 -14.29
C TYR A 64 -14.53 2.32 -15.45
N TRP A 65 -13.65 2.64 -16.41
CA TRP A 65 -13.98 3.47 -17.57
C TRP A 65 -14.27 2.68 -18.85
N GLY A 66 -14.52 1.37 -18.75
CA GLY A 66 -14.79 0.52 -19.90
C GLY A 66 -16.13 0.82 -20.57
N VAL A 67 -16.12 1.09 -21.89
CA VAL A 67 -17.33 1.26 -22.71
C VAL A 67 -17.30 0.30 -23.90
N PRO A 68 -18.28 -0.62 -24.04
CA PRO A 68 -19.42 -0.85 -23.14
C PRO A 68 -19.01 -1.56 -21.84
N ALA A 69 -19.77 -1.35 -20.76
CA ALA A 69 -19.58 -2.08 -19.52
C ALA A 69 -19.95 -3.56 -19.71
N ILE A 70 -19.05 -4.47 -19.31
CA ILE A 70 -19.26 -5.92 -19.42
C ILE A 70 -20.27 -6.40 -18.35
N SER A 71 -20.32 -5.72 -17.21
CA SER A 71 -21.27 -5.96 -16.11
C SER A 71 -21.42 -4.72 -15.23
N ASP A 72 -22.46 -4.67 -14.39
CA ASP A 72 -22.68 -3.57 -13.43
C ASP A 72 -21.52 -3.42 -12.42
N GLN A 73 -20.79 -4.50 -12.14
CA GLN A 73 -19.62 -4.48 -11.27
C GLN A 73 -18.42 -3.76 -11.89
N CYS A 74 -18.37 -3.60 -13.22
CA CYS A 74 -17.24 -2.95 -13.90
C CYS A 74 -17.23 -1.43 -13.73
N TRP A 75 -18.36 -0.80 -13.39
CA TRP A 75 -18.43 0.66 -13.17
C TRP A 75 -18.74 1.00 -11.71
N SER A 76 -19.54 0.20 -11.02
CA SER A 76 -19.94 0.49 -9.63
C SER A 76 -19.06 -0.17 -8.59
N TYR A 77 -18.42 -1.31 -8.92
CA TYR A 77 -17.60 -2.10 -8.00
C TYR A 77 -18.28 -2.46 -6.67
N TYR A 78 -19.60 -2.48 -6.60
CA TYR A 78 -20.34 -2.55 -5.34
C TYR A 78 -19.93 -3.74 -4.45
N ASP A 79 -19.87 -4.94 -5.03
CA ASP A 79 -19.51 -6.15 -4.25
C ASP A 79 -18.04 -6.12 -3.83
N PHE A 80 -17.19 -5.58 -4.70
CA PHE A 80 -15.75 -5.44 -4.45
C PHE A 80 -15.48 -4.41 -3.34
N GLU A 81 -16.12 -3.24 -3.38
CA GLU A 81 -15.99 -2.19 -2.37
C GLU A 81 -16.45 -2.64 -1.00
N ILE A 82 -17.51 -3.47 -0.91
CA ILE A 82 -17.93 -4.07 0.36
C ILE A 82 -16.81 -4.93 0.95
N VAL A 83 -16.20 -5.80 0.13
CA VAL A 83 -15.11 -6.67 0.58
C VAL A 83 -13.89 -5.85 1.01
N VAL A 84 -13.50 -4.85 0.23
CA VAL A 84 -12.40 -3.94 0.56
C VAL A 84 -12.69 -3.16 1.84
N ALA A 85 -13.91 -2.64 2.01
CA ALA A 85 -14.30 -1.90 3.21
C ALA A 85 -14.19 -2.78 4.46
N VAL A 86 -14.63 -4.04 4.39
CA VAL A 86 -14.50 -4.98 5.51
C VAL A 86 -13.04 -5.18 5.90
N PHE A 87 -12.14 -5.39 4.93
CA PHE A 87 -10.72 -5.59 5.20
C PHE A 87 -10.01 -4.31 5.67
N HIS A 88 -10.30 -3.15 5.07
CA HIS A 88 -9.70 -1.87 5.46
C HIS A 88 -10.12 -1.45 6.87
N ILE A 89 -11.43 -1.53 7.18
CA ILE A 89 -11.91 -1.24 8.53
C ILE A 89 -11.30 -2.24 9.53
N GLY A 90 -11.23 -3.52 9.18
CA GLY A 90 -10.59 -4.54 10.01
C GLY A 90 -9.10 -4.28 10.25
N SER A 91 -8.35 -3.88 9.23
CA SER A 91 -6.93 -3.54 9.37
C SER A 91 -6.71 -2.31 10.22
N ASP A 92 -7.55 -1.28 10.09
CA ASP A 92 -7.47 -0.06 10.88
C ASP A 92 -7.76 -0.33 12.35
N ILE A 93 -8.78 -1.15 12.66
CA ILE A 93 -9.07 -1.59 14.03
C ILE A 93 -7.86 -2.33 14.62
N THR A 94 -7.22 -3.20 13.83
CA THR A 94 -6.04 -3.95 14.28
C THR A 94 -4.85 -3.03 14.52
N LEU A 95 -4.62 -2.05 13.65
CA LEU A 95 -3.57 -1.04 13.79
C LEU A 95 -3.80 -0.20 15.06
N LEU A 96 -5.03 0.24 15.30
CA LEU A 96 -5.39 1.00 16.50
C LEU A 96 -5.23 0.17 17.78
N ALA A 97 -5.62 -1.11 17.74
CA ALA A 97 -5.47 -2.01 18.88
C ALA A 97 -3.99 -2.19 19.31
N VAL A 98 -3.05 -2.11 18.36
CA VAL A 98 -1.61 -2.14 18.64
C VAL A 98 -1.06 -0.76 19.01
N ALA A 99 -1.49 0.30 18.34
CA ALA A 99 -0.95 1.65 18.53
C ALA A 99 -1.43 2.35 19.82
N ILE A 100 -2.70 2.18 20.21
CA ILE A 100 -3.29 2.87 21.38
C ILE A 100 -2.54 2.56 22.68
N PRO A 101 -2.22 1.29 23.02
CA PRO A 101 -1.46 0.96 24.23
C PRO A 101 -0.02 1.51 24.25
N LEU A 102 0.58 1.78 23.09
CA LEU A 102 1.93 2.36 22.98
C LEU A 102 1.93 3.88 23.22
N ILE A 103 0.85 4.56 22.83
CA ILE A 103 0.73 6.03 22.93
C ILE A 103 0.15 6.43 24.29
N ILE A 104 -0.78 5.65 24.82
CA ILE A 104 -1.38 5.87 26.13
C ILE A 104 -0.76 4.84 27.08
N PRO A 105 0.25 5.22 27.89
CA PRO A 105 0.75 4.35 28.93
C PRO A 105 -0.37 4.12 29.94
N LEU A 106 -0.95 2.93 29.91
CA LEU A 106 -1.90 2.43 30.90
C LEU A 106 -1.17 1.88 32.12
#